data_AF-A0A650ALV2-F1
#
_entry.id   AF-A0A650ALV2-F1
#
_cell.length_a   1.000
_cell.length_b   1.000
_cell.length_c   1.000
_cell.angle_alpha   90.00
_cell.angle_beta   90.00
_cell.angle_gamma   90.00
#
_symmetry.space_group_name_H-M   'P 1'
#
loop_
_entity.id
_entity.type
_entity.pdbx_description
1 polymer ?
#
loop_
_entity_poly.entity_id
_entity_poly.type
_entity_poly.pdbx_seq_one_letter_code
_entity_poly.pdbx_strand_id
1 'polypeptide(L)' 'MAVPKKRTSISKKRIRKNIWKGKGYWSALKALSLGKSLSTGNSKSFFVRPTGNVKGFFVRQTNKS' A
#
# COMPACT_ATOMS: atom_id res chain seq x y z
N MET A 1 -15.90 -6.69 -35.27
CA MET A 1 -15.58 -6.82 -33.83
C MET A 1 -16.54 -7.79 -33.17
N ALA A 2 -16.09 -8.62 -32.23
CA ALA A 2 -16.96 -9.56 -31.52
C ALA A 2 -17.81 -8.83 -30.46
N VAL A 3 -19.11 -9.12 -30.41
CA VAL A 3 -20.07 -8.50 -29.49
C VAL A 3 -20.58 -9.55 -28.48
N PRO A 4 -20.63 -9.25 -27.17
CA PRO A 4 -21.12 -10.19 -26.18
C PRO A 4 -22.62 -10.46 -26.37
N LYS A 5 -22.99 -11.73 -26.55
CA LYS A 5 -24.39 -12.13 -26.77
C LYS A 5 -25.29 -11.97 -25.54
N LYS A 6 -24.71 -12.06 -24.33
CA LYS A 6 -25.40 -12.01 -23.05
C LYS A 6 -24.59 -11.24 -22.02
N ARG A 7 -25.28 -10.65 -21.03
CA ARG A 7 -24.62 -9.99 -19.89
C ARG A 7 -23.92 -11.02 -19.00
N THR A 8 -22.81 -10.63 -18.39
CA THR A 8 -22.16 -11.44 -17.37
C THR A 8 -23.01 -11.53 -16.11
N SER A 9 -23.08 -12.70 -15.48
CA SER A 9 -23.73 -12.85 -14.17
C SER A 9 -23.05 -11.97 -13.11
N ILE A 10 -23.82 -11.63 -12.06
CA ILE A 10 -23.35 -10.74 -10.99
C ILE A 10 -22.12 -11.34 -10.27
N SER A 11 -22.15 -12.66 -9.99
CA SER A 11 -21.04 -13.38 -9.38
C SER A 11 -19.76 -13.28 -10.23
N LYS A 12 -19.84 -13.59 -11.53
CA LYS A 12 -18.69 -13.50 -12.45
C LYS A 12 -18.13 -12.07 -12.56
N LYS A 13 -18.99 -11.05 -12.48
CA LYS A 13 -18.55 -9.64 -12.43
C LYS A 13 -17.79 -9.33 -11.14
N ARG A 14 -18.28 -9.79 -9.98
CA ARG A 14 -17.63 -9.57 -8.67
C ARG A 14 -16.26 -10.24 -8.59
N ILE A 15 -16.14 -11.49 -9.05
CA ILE A 15 -14.86 -12.23 -9.05
C ILE A 15 -13.77 -11.45 -9.81
N ARG A 16 -14.07 -10.97 -11.02
CA ARG A 16 -13.10 -10.16 -11.81
C ARG A 16 -12.67 -8.89 -11.09
N LYS A 17 -13.62 -8.18 -10.44
CA LYS A 17 -13.30 -6.98 -9.64
C LYS A 17 -12.45 -7.33 -8.42
N ASN A 18 -12.71 -8.45 -7.76
CA ASN A 18 -11.94 -8.88 -6.59
C ASN A 18 -10.50 -9.22 -6.97
N ILE A 19 -10.26 -9.86 -8.12
CA ILE A 19 -8.89 -10.11 -8.62
C ILE A 19 -8.13 -8.79 -8.81
N TRP A 20 -8.79 -7.77 -9.38
CA TRP A 20 -8.17 -6.46 -9.55
C TRP A 20 -7.87 -5.78 -8.21
N LYS A 21 -8.83 -5.80 -7.27
CA LYS A 21 -8.67 -5.24 -5.91
C LYS A 21 -7.63 -5.98 -5.08
N GLY A 22 -7.50 -7.30 -5.24
CA GLY A 22 -6.57 -8.15 -4.51
C GLY A 22 -5.10 -7.79 -4.75
N LYS A 23 -4.78 -7.15 -5.88
CA LYS A 23 -3.43 -6.64 -6.14
C LYS A 23 -2.99 -5.57 -5.13
N GLY A 24 -3.93 -4.79 -4.60
CA GLY A 24 -3.64 -3.74 -3.62
C GLY A 24 -3.13 -4.28 -2.28
N TYR A 25 -3.57 -5.48 -1.89
CA TYR A 25 -3.12 -6.12 -0.66
C TYR A 25 -1.60 -6.36 -0.64
N TRP A 26 -1.06 -6.89 -1.74
CA TRP A 26 0.38 -7.13 -1.87
C TRP A 26 1.18 -5.83 -1.85
N SER A 27 0.68 -4.77 -2.49
CA SER A 27 1.31 -3.45 -2.44
C SER A 27 1.29 -2.88 -1.02
N ALA A 28 0.19 -3.04 -0.28
CA ALA A 28 0.09 -2.57 1.11
C ALA A 28 1.05 -3.32 2.04
N LEU A 29 1.19 -4.64 1.88
CA LEU A 29 2.16 -5.43 2.66
C LEU A 29 3.61 -4.96 2.42
N LYS A 30 3.97 -4.75 1.15
CA LYS A 30 5.31 -4.23 0.78
C LYS A 30 5.52 -2.82 1.34
N ALA A 31 4.54 -1.94 1.23
CA ALA A 31 4.61 -0.58 1.75
C ALA A 31 4.75 -0.55 3.28
N LEU A 32 4.04 -1.41 4.02
CA LEU A 32 4.14 -1.51 5.47
C LEU A 32 5.51 -2.02 5.91
N SER A 33 6.03 -3.06 5.24
CA SER A 33 7.38 -3.58 5.50
C SER A 33 8.44 -2.50 5.22
N LEU A 34 8.30 -1.77 4.12
CA LEU A 34 9.18 -0.68 3.75
C LEU A 34 9.13 0.47 4.77
N GLY A 35 7.95 0.91 5.18
CA GLY A 35 7.78 1.98 6.17
C GLY A 35 8.46 1.65 7.51
N LYS A 36 8.33 0.40 7.99
CA LYS A 36 9.03 -0.08 9.20
C LYS A 36 10.55 -0.06 9.05
N SER A 37 11.06 -0.43 7.87
CA SER A 37 12.51 -0.41 7.60
C SER A 37 13.07 1.02 7.51
N LEU A 38 12.27 1.97 7.05
CA LEU A 38 12.64 3.39 7.01
C LEU A 38 12.57 4.03 8.40
N SER A 39 11.57 3.68 9.22
CA SER A 39 11.40 4.29 10.55
C SER A 39 12.53 3.99 11.53
N THR A 40 13.28 2.91 11.33
CA THR A 40 14.40 2.54 12.20
C THR A 40 15.70 3.26 11.88
N GLY A 41 15.82 3.95 10.74
CA GLY A 41 17.01 4.74 10.36
C GLY A 41 18.30 3.93 10.11
N ASN A 42 18.25 2.60 10.28
CA ASN A 42 19.43 1.72 10.17
C ASN A 42 19.70 1.24 8.73
N SER A 43 18.78 1.52 7.80
CA SER A 43 18.85 1.06 6.41
C SER A 43 19.77 1.96 5.58
N LYS A 44 20.97 1.46 5.25
CA LYS A 44 21.97 2.19 4.44
C LYS A 44 21.68 2.21 2.92
N SER A 45 20.75 1.38 2.46
CA SER A 45 20.43 1.20 1.02
C SER A 45 19.24 2.04 0.55
N PHE A 46 18.39 2.52 1.46
CA PHE A 46 17.19 3.29 1.12
C PHE A 46 17.34 4.73 1.59
N PHE A 47 17.60 5.64 0.65
CA PHE A 47 17.71 7.07 0.92
C PHE A 47 16.39 7.78 0.63
N VAL A 48 15.73 8.27 1.68
CA VAL A 48 14.58 9.19 1.54
C VAL A 48 15.14 10.60 1.63
N ARG A 49 15.01 11.39 0.54
CA ARG A 49 15.41 12.81 0.57
C ARG A 49 14.60 13.54 1.66
N PRO A 50 15.23 14.12 2.69
CA PRO A 50 14.51 14.99 3.60
C PRO A 50 14.02 16.21 2.82
N THR A 51 12.71 16.31 2.60
CA THR A 51 12.08 17.52 2.09
C THR A 51 12.14 18.56 3.20
N GLY A 52 12.80 19.69 2.95
CA GLY A 52 13.14 20.69 3.96
C GLY A 52 11.98 21.07 4.88
N ASN A 53 12.27 21.08 6.18
CA ASN A 53 11.54 21.73 7.28
C ASN A 53 10.00 21.63 7.25
N VAL A 54 9.46 20.45 7.54
CA VAL A 54 8.14 20.33 8.18
C VAL A 54 8.33 20.18 9.68
N LYS A 55 8.45 21.32 10.38
CA LYS A 55 8.20 21.39 11.82
C LYS A 55 6.74 21.01 12.04
N GLY A 56 6.47 19.82 12.59
CA GLY A 56 5.14 19.52 13.11
C GLY A 56 4.50 18.18 12.73
N PHE A 57 5.26 17.13 12.39
CA PHE A 57 4.66 15.78 12.33
C PHE A 57 4.85 15.05 13.66
N PHE A 58 3.79 15.12 14.47
CA PHE A 58 3.62 14.56 15.81
C PHE A 58 4.20 13.14 15.95
N VAL A 59 5.23 12.97 16.79
CA VAL A 59 5.63 11.66 17.33
C VAL A 59 4.94 11.52 18.68
N ARG A 60 3.91 10.67 18.77
CA ARG A 60 3.49 10.12 20.07
C ARG A 60 4.57 9.12 20.50
N GLN A 61 5.39 9.51 21.46
CA GLN A 61 6.14 8.56 22.27
C GLN A 61 5.13 7.65 22.97
N THR A 62 5.12 6.35 22.63
CA THR A 62 4.65 5.36 23.59
C THR A 62 5.86 4.91 24.37
N ASN A 63 6.06 5.54 25.52
CA ASN A 63 6.92 5.00 26.57
C ASN A 63 6.42 3.59 26.91
N LYS A 64 7.32 2.62 26.87
CA LYS A 64 7.12 1.37 27.59
C LYS A 64 8.38 1.10 28.39
N SER A 65 8.17 1.08 29.70
CA SER A 65 9.12 0.66 30.72
C SER A 65 9.61 -0.77 30.46
#